data_AF-A0A8T5XNC3-F1
#
_entry.id   AF-A0A8T5XNC3-F1
#
_cell.length_a   1.000
_cell.length_b   1.000
_cell.length_c   1.000
_cell.angle_alpha   90.00
_cell.angle_beta   90.00
_cell.angle_gamma   90.00
#
_symmetry.space_group_name_H-M   'P 1'
#
loop_
_entity.id
_entity.type
_entity.pdbx_description
1 polymer ?
#
loop_
_entity_poly.entity_id
_entity_poly.type
_entity_poly.pdbx_seq_one_letter_code
_entity_poly.pdbx_strand_id
1 'polypeptide(L)'
;MDLELLSRNRERIILFIWTSVRNEPHKIEDNPISSEGVYAWDYVIGNETVALKLGETEIIGVYRQGIDSIRTYNLVDENAIKSMINENKAVHLLKIKVDERKE
;
A
#
# COMPACT_ATOMS: atom_id res chain seq x y z
N MET A 1 -15.09 1.60 5.58
CA MET A 1 -13.82 1.26 4.93
C MET A 1 -12.88 2.37 5.31
N ASP A 2 -11.93 2.04 6.17
CA ASP A 2 -11.09 2.99 6.87
C ASP A 2 -9.93 3.39 5.96
N LEU A 3 -9.74 4.70 5.79
CA LEU A 3 -8.79 5.29 4.85
C LEU A 3 -7.38 5.22 5.44
N GLU A 4 -6.45 4.56 4.75
CA GLU A 4 -5.03 4.73 5.02
C GLU A 4 -4.52 5.96 4.27
N LEU A 5 -3.90 6.89 5.02
CA LEU A 5 -3.36 8.13 4.47
C LEU A 5 -1.85 8.12 4.68
N LEU A 6 -1.10 7.97 3.58
CA LEU A 6 0.32 8.30 3.59
C LEU A 6 0.46 9.83 3.56
N SER A 7 0.80 10.41 4.72
CA SER A 7 1.11 11.84 4.80
C SER A 7 2.62 12.05 4.73
N ARG A 8 3.04 12.87 3.77
CA ARG A 8 4.44 13.26 3.59
C ARG A 8 4.61 14.72 3.98
N ASN A 9 5.39 14.96 5.04
CA ASN A 9 6.00 16.27 5.28
C ASN A 9 7.46 16.20 4.77
N ARG A 10 8.05 17.32 4.35
CA ARG A 10 9.30 17.40 3.54
C ARG A 10 10.49 16.58 4.07
N GLU A 11 10.49 16.16 5.33
CA GLU A 11 11.58 15.39 5.97
C GLU A 11 11.16 14.01 6.50
N ARG A 12 9.86 13.64 6.48
CA ARG A 12 9.37 12.39 7.10
C ARG A 12 8.18 11.80 6.36
N ILE A 13 8.20 10.48 6.15
CA ILE A 13 7.04 9.69 5.75
C ILE A 13 6.46 9.05 7.01
N ILE A 14 5.16 9.27 7.20
CA ILE A 14 4.42 8.73 8.33
C ILE A 14 3.35 7.81 7.75
N LEU A 15 3.40 6.54 8.15
CA LEU A 15 2.33 5.57 7.87
C LEU A 15 1.40 5.53 9.08
N PHE A 16 0.11 5.75 8.84
CA PHE A 16 -0.92 5.53 9.85
C PHE A 16 -2.20 5.01 9.19
N ILE A 17 -2.80 4.03 9.84
CA ILE A 17 -4.10 3.48 9.46
C ILE A 17 -5.15 4.23 10.27
N TRP A 18 -6.00 5.01 9.61
CA TRP A 18 -7.04 5.75 10.30
C TRP A 18 -8.28 4.87 10.47
N THR A 19 -8.31 4.12 11.57
CA THR A 19 -9.49 3.34 11.98
C THR A 19 -10.15 3.96 13.21
N SER A 20 -11.32 3.45 13.59
CA SER A 20 -11.96 3.72 14.90
C SER A 20 -11.03 3.42 16.10
N VAL A 21 -9.97 2.64 15.88
CA VAL A 21 -8.89 2.37 16.83
C VAL A 21 -7.72 3.32 16.53
N ARG A 22 -7.32 4.11 17.53
CA ARG A 22 -6.24 5.08 17.41
C ARG A 22 -4.89 4.37 17.50
N ASN A 23 -4.23 4.17 16.36
CA ASN A 23 -2.84 3.75 16.32
C ASN A 23 -1.93 4.98 16.30
N GLU A 24 -0.82 4.92 17.03
CA GLU A 24 0.20 5.96 16.91
C GLU A 24 0.84 5.91 15.52
N PRO A 25 1.13 7.06 14.90
CA PRO A 25 1.75 7.06 13.59
C PRO A 25 3.14 6.42 13.65
N HIS A 26 3.42 5.49 12.73
CA HIS A 26 4.70 4.80 12.69
C HIS A 26 5.68 5.57 11.80
N LYS A 27 6.85 5.87 12.36
CA LYS A 27 7.95 6.49 11.61
C LYS A 27 8.65 5.42 10.79
N ILE A 28 8.86 5.70 9.51
CA ILE A 28 9.72 4.88 8.64
C ILE A 28 11.13 5.50 8.71
N GLU A 29 12.10 4.76 9.25
CA GLU A 29 13.47 5.27 9.49
C GLU A 29 14.30 5.33 8.21
N ASP A 30 14.25 4.28 7.39
CA ASP A 30 14.84 4.25 6.06
C ASP A 30 13.78 4.65 5.04
N ASN A 31 13.92 5.82 4.44
CA ASN A 31 12.98 6.31 3.44
C ASN A 31 13.42 5.92 2.02
N PRO A 32 12.95 4.80 1.43
CA PRO A 32 13.24 4.44 0.05
C PRO A 32 12.54 5.38 -0.95
N ILE A 33 11.59 6.19 -0.49
CA ILE A 33 10.80 7.10 -1.33
C ILE A 33 11.51 8.46 -1.36
N SER A 34 12.25 8.69 -2.43
CA SER A 34 12.97 9.97 -2.63
C SER A 34 12.01 11.14 -2.88
N SER A 35 12.50 12.38 -2.86
CA SER A 35 11.71 13.56 -3.25
C SER A 35 11.45 13.72 -4.74
N GLU A 36 12.11 12.90 -5.56
CA GLU A 36 12.11 13.01 -7.02
C GLU A 36 11.41 11.80 -7.64
N GLY A 37 10.56 12.04 -8.64
CA GLY A 37 9.78 11.02 -9.32
C GLY A 37 8.28 11.23 -9.18
N VAL A 38 7.51 10.33 -9.78
CA VAL A 38 6.04 10.46 -9.85
C VAL A 38 5.38 9.49 -8.89
N TYR A 39 4.48 9.99 -8.05
CA TYR A 39 3.79 9.19 -7.05
C TYR A 39 2.42 8.77 -7.55
N ALA A 40 2.04 7.52 -7.25
CA ALA A 40 0.70 7.02 -7.48
C ALA A 40 0.23 6.21 -6.27
N TRP A 41 -1.05 6.35 -5.97
CA TRP A 41 -1.75 5.49 -5.01
C TRP A 41 -2.92 4.85 -5.74
N ASP A 42 -3.02 3.53 -5.66
CA ASP A 42 -4.07 2.74 -6.28
C ASP A 42 -4.66 1.78 -5.23
N TYR A 43 -5.97 1.62 -5.21
CA TYR A 43 -6.66 0.63 -4.38
C TYR A 43 -7.01 -0.60 -5.23
N VAL A 44 -6.87 -1.80 -4.66
CA VAL A 44 -7.32 -3.04 -5.32
C VAL A 44 -8.83 -3.21 -5.15
N ILE A 45 -9.35 -2.75 -4.01
CA ILE A 45 -10.76 -2.82 -3.68
C ILE A 45 -11.44 -1.53 -4.13
N GLY A 46 -12.34 -1.66 -5.12
CA GLY A 46 -13.21 -0.57 -5.57
C GLY A 46 -14.43 -0.39 -4.67
N ASN A 47 -15.59 -0.15 -5.29
CA ASN A 47 -16.86 -0.05 -4.56
C ASN A 47 -17.52 -1.40 -4.26
N GLU A 48 -16.85 -2.49 -4.63
CA GLU A 48 -17.35 -3.85 -4.53
C GLU A 48 -16.88 -4.55 -3.26
N THR A 49 -17.74 -5.42 -2.73
CA THR A 49 -17.43 -6.18 -1.52
C THR A 49 -16.47 -7.32 -1.89
N VAL A 50 -15.29 -7.33 -1.27
CA VAL A 50 -14.31 -8.40 -1.43
C VAL A 50 -14.39 -9.35 -0.25
N ALA A 51 -14.56 -10.64 -0.53
CA ALA A 51 -14.54 -11.67 0.49
C ALA A 51 -13.09 -11.98 0.90
N LEU A 52 -12.78 -11.81 2.19
CA LEU A 52 -11.49 -12.24 2.75
C LEU A 52 -11.62 -13.69 3.21
N LYS A 53 -10.75 -14.56 2.72
CA LYS A 53 -10.69 -15.94 3.20
C LYS A 53 -9.75 -16.05 4.40
N LEU A 54 -10.12 -16.92 5.33
CA LEU A 54 -9.27 -17.23 6.49
C LEU A 54 -7.92 -17.76 6.02
N GLY A 55 -6.85 -17.21 6.58
CA GLY A 55 -5.48 -17.61 6.28
C GLY A 55 -4.89 -17.06 4.98
N GLU A 56 -5.68 -16.46 4.09
CA GLU A 56 -5.20 -15.88 2.83
C GLU A 56 -4.80 -14.40 3.02
N THR A 57 -3.70 -14.00 2.38
CA THR A 57 -3.21 -12.60 2.40
C THR A 57 -3.60 -11.91 1.11
N GLU A 58 -4.38 -10.84 1.23
CA GLU A 58 -4.88 -10.05 0.10
C GLU A 58 -4.20 -8.69 0.05
N ILE A 59 -3.88 -8.21 -1.15
CA ILE A 59 -3.41 -6.83 -1.36
C ILE A 59 -4.65 -5.94 -1.49
N ILE A 60 -4.70 -4.86 -0.72
CA ILE A 60 -5.86 -3.95 -0.72
C ILE A 60 -5.51 -2.54 -1.22
N GLY A 61 -4.23 -2.20 -1.26
CA GLY A 61 -3.76 -0.93 -1.80
C GLY A 61 -2.28 -0.93 -2.10
N VAL A 62 -1.86 0.03 -2.90
CA VAL A 62 -0.48 0.20 -3.35
C VAL A 62 -0.13 1.67 -3.37
N TYR A 63 1.02 2.00 -2.79
CA TYR A 63 1.74 3.24 -3.05
C TYR A 63 2.97 2.95 -3.88
N ARG A 64 3.22 3.73 -4.93
CA ARG A 64 4.44 3.59 -5.73
C ARG A 64 5.04 4.93 -6.11
N GLN A 65 6.35 4.89 -6.30
CA GLN A 65 7.14 5.96 -6.91
C GLN A 65 7.73 5.46 -8.23
N GLY A 66 7.19 5.96 -9.33
CA GLY A 66 7.72 5.74 -10.67
C GLY A 66 8.91 6.66 -10.97
N ILE A 67 9.76 6.22 -11.90
CA ILE A 67 10.94 6.99 -12.34
C ILE A 67 10.48 8.13 -13.26
N ASP A 68 9.79 7.81 -14.36
CA ASP A 68 9.46 8.80 -15.42
C ASP A 68 7.98 8.87 -15.80
N SER A 69 7.15 7.88 -15.43
CA SER A 69 5.73 7.86 -15.80
C SER A 69 4.87 7.07 -14.82
N ILE A 70 3.57 7.38 -14.81
CA ILE A 70 2.55 6.59 -14.13
C ILE A 70 2.00 5.58 -15.15
N ARG A 71 2.38 4.31 -14.98
CA ARG A 71 1.74 3.18 -15.68
C ARG A 71 0.70 2.56 -14.76
N THR A 72 -0.45 2.16 -15.32
CA THR A 72 -1.46 1.39 -14.58
C THR A 72 -1.08 -0.09 -14.57
N TYR A 73 -1.23 -0.75 -13.43
CA TYR A 73 -0.99 -2.18 -13.28
C TYR A 73 -2.29 -2.87 -12.84
N ASN A 74 -2.50 -4.10 -13.29
CA ASN A 74 -3.56 -4.94 -12.76
C ASN A 74 -3.13 -5.48 -11.39
N LEU A 75 -3.65 -4.91 -10.31
CA LEU A 75 -3.20 -5.24 -8.96
C LEU A 75 -3.67 -6.61 -8.45
N VAL A 76 -4.55 -7.29 -9.20
CA VAL A 76 -4.99 -8.67 -8.91
C VAL A 76 -4.04 -9.71 -9.54
N ASP A 77 -3.24 -9.33 -10.54
CA ASP A 77 -2.28 -10.22 -11.19
C ASP A 77 -0.91 -10.15 -10.51
N GLU A 78 -0.46 -11.29 -9.98
CA GLU A 78 0.83 -11.41 -9.31
C GLU A 78 2.00 -11.04 -10.23
N ASN A 79 1.92 -11.34 -11.53
CA ASN A 79 2.96 -10.98 -12.48
C ASN A 79 3.03 -9.47 -12.69
N ALA A 80 1.87 -8.81 -12.78
CA ALA A 80 1.80 -7.36 -12.85
C ALA A 80 2.36 -6.70 -11.58
N ILE A 81 2.13 -7.27 -10.40
CA ILE A 81 2.75 -6.81 -9.14
C ILE A 81 4.27 -6.96 -9.18
N LYS A 82 4.78 -8.10 -9.66
CA LYS A 82 6.24 -8.31 -9.81
C LYS A 82 6.85 -7.30 -10.79
N SER A 83 6.23 -7.08 -11.93
CA SER A 83 6.65 -6.06 -12.89
C SER A 83 6.65 -4.66 -12.26
N MET A 84 5.60 -4.31 -11.52
CA MET A 84 5.52 -3.02 -10.82
C MET A 84 6.67 -2.84 -9.83
N ILE A 85 7.00 -3.86 -9.03
CA ILE A 85 8.11 -3.80 -8.07
C ILE A 85 9.45 -3.61 -8.79
N ASN A 86 9.65 -4.24 -9.95
CA ASN A 86 10.91 -4.13 -10.70
C ASN A 86 11.02 -2.82 -11.49
N GLU A 87 9.91 -2.26 -11.96
CA GLU A 87 9.87 -1.06 -12.80
C GLU A 87 9.85 0.25 -12.00
N ASN A 88 9.43 0.23 -10.73
CA ASN A 88 9.30 1.43 -9.89
C ASN A 88 10.47 1.57 -8.92
N LYS A 89 10.81 2.82 -8.61
CA LYS A 89 11.89 3.16 -7.67
C LYS A 89 11.59 2.66 -6.25
N ALA A 90 10.33 2.78 -5.83
CA ALA A 90 9.85 2.27 -4.56
C ALA A 90 8.39 1.86 -4.67
N VAL A 91 8.02 0.77 -4.00
CA VAL A 91 6.65 0.25 -3.93
C VAL A 91 6.33 -0.16 -2.49
N HIS A 92 5.20 0.29 -1.96
CA HIS A 92 4.64 -0.17 -0.71
C HIS A 92 3.31 -0.85 -1.00
N LEU A 93 3.17 -2.10 -0.57
CA LEU A 93 1.95 -2.88 -0.70
C LEU A 93 1.25 -2.92 0.66
N LEU A 94 -0.01 -2.50 0.68
CA LEU A 94 -0.87 -2.69 1.82
C LEU A 94 -1.55 -4.06 1.70
N LYS A 95 -1.33 -4.90 2.71
CA LYS A 95 -1.83 -6.29 2.74
C LYS A 95 -2.64 -6.54 3.99
N ILE A 96 -3.70 -7.33 3.85
CA ILE A 96 -4.53 -7.80 4.96
C ILE A 96 -4.58 -9.32 4.97
N LYS A 97 -4.60 -9.90 6.16
CA LYS A 97 -4.83 -11.33 6.38
C LYS A 97 -5.77 -11.48 7.56
N VAL A 98 -6.79 -12.29 7.41
CA VAL A 98 -7.70 -12.64 8.51
C VAL A 98 -7.33 -14.02 9.00
N ASP A 99 -6.93 -14.12 10.26
CA ASP A 99 -6.61 -15.38 10.92
C ASP A 99 -7.65 -15.69 12.01
N GLU A 100 -7.82 -16.97 12.31
CA GLU A 100 -8.56 -17.40 13.50
C GLU A 100 -7.85 -16.89 14.76
N ARG A 101 -8.63 -16.47 15.77
CA ARG A 101 -8.05 -16.23 17.10
C ARG A 101 -7.56 -17.56 17.65
N LYS A 102 -6.27 -17.63 17.95
CA LYS A 102 -5.73 -18.68 18.81
C LYS A 102 -6.11 -18.31 20.25
N GLU A 103 -6.96 -19.12 20.88
CA GLU A 103 -7.22 -19.09 22.32
C GLU A 103 -5.97 -19.50 23.12
#